data_AF-A0A7X7AD42-F1
#
_entry.id   AF-A0A7X7AD42-F1
#
_cell.length_a   1.000
_cell.length_b   1.000
_cell.length_c   1.000
_cell.angle_alpha   90.00
_cell.angle_beta   90.00
_cell.angle_gamma   90.00
#
_symmetry.space_group_name_H-M   'P 1'
#
loop_
_entity.id
_entity.type
_entity.pdbx_description
1 polymer ?
#
loop_
_entity_poly.entity_id
_entity_poly.type
_entity_poly.pdbx_seq_one_letter_code
_entity_poly.pdbx_strand_id
1 'polypeptide(L)'
;MTNQAYMIQVMLASYDLLKKSEYTKEHILKKYKVSFEWGLSDIDQWADEQLLALRDEMLEVGIDESLLFPLYSLFFSLRNNESLSEQIDQEILSALDKSYDYEAQEVFVKLTFDMYRLEKYIRFNKVDEQIPEGYLSIDDFKFYKSVDKILLNSLYHGRVSDLTQENVRAKLLELRHEFMREYVWGLDAHNSIFALIYLRMVEIENIQSFMKANLYGFELREGIYV
;
A
#
# COMPACT_ATOMS: atom_id res chain seq x y z
N MET A 1 0.42 -30.53 -1.50
CA MET A 1 1.09 -29.66 -0.49
C MET A 1 2.41 -29.06 -0.97
N THR A 2 2.82 -29.26 -2.24
CA THR A 2 4.14 -28.86 -2.75
C THR A 2 4.18 -27.54 -3.54
N ASN A 3 3.04 -26.97 -3.94
CA ASN A 3 3.01 -25.74 -4.76
C ASN A 3 3.05 -24.45 -3.92
N GLN A 4 2.20 -24.35 -2.88
CA GLN A 4 2.08 -23.13 -2.05
C GLN A 4 3.34 -22.81 -1.23
N ALA A 5 3.96 -23.80 -0.59
CA ALA A 5 5.20 -23.59 0.16
C ALA A 5 6.36 -23.15 -0.76
N TYR A 6 6.38 -23.65 -2.00
CA TYR A 6 7.34 -23.23 -3.02
C TYR A 6 7.06 -21.79 -3.48
N MET A 7 5.80 -21.43 -3.74
CA MET A 7 5.39 -20.06 -4.08
C MET A 7 5.78 -19.06 -2.98
N ILE A 8 5.52 -19.39 -1.71
CA ILE A 8 5.95 -18.57 -0.57
C ILE A 8 7.47 -18.49 -0.51
N GLN A 9 8.20 -19.58 -0.74
CA GLN A 9 9.68 -19.57 -0.74
C GLN A 9 10.26 -18.70 -1.87
N VAL A 10 9.69 -18.74 -3.07
CA VAL A 10 10.12 -17.87 -4.19
C VAL A 10 9.87 -16.41 -3.84
N MET A 11 8.66 -16.08 -3.36
CA MET A 11 8.30 -14.72 -2.96
C MET A 11 9.12 -14.22 -1.76
N LEU A 12 9.41 -15.08 -0.78
CA LEU A 12 10.26 -14.76 0.37
C LEU A 12 11.72 -14.61 -0.03
N ALA A 13 12.24 -15.41 -0.95
CA ALA A 13 13.60 -15.23 -1.46
C ALA A 13 13.74 -13.89 -2.17
N SER A 14 12.75 -13.54 -2.99
CA SER A 14 12.64 -12.23 -3.63
C SER A 14 12.53 -11.10 -2.59
N TYR A 15 11.76 -11.26 -1.51
CA TYR A 15 11.60 -10.28 -0.43
C TYR A 15 12.84 -10.14 0.49
N ASP A 16 13.49 -11.23 0.90
CA ASP A 16 14.69 -11.23 1.74
C ASP A 16 15.91 -10.61 1.04
N LEU A 17 15.99 -10.76 -0.29
CA LEU A 17 16.97 -10.06 -1.14
C LEU A 17 16.78 -8.54 -1.13
N LEU A 18 15.61 -8.06 -0.69
CA LEU A 18 15.28 -6.65 -0.56
C LEU A 18 15.43 -6.17 0.90
N LYS A 19 14.96 -6.95 1.89
CA LYS A 19 15.06 -6.65 3.33
C LYS A 19 16.48 -6.66 3.89
N LYS A 20 17.37 -7.51 3.36
CA LYS A 20 18.78 -7.57 3.82
C LYS A 20 19.66 -6.44 3.28
N SER A 21 19.14 -5.59 2.42
CA SER A 21 19.78 -4.32 2.08
C SER A 21 19.24 -3.24 3.00
N GLU A 22 20.04 -2.83 3.99
CA GLU A 22 20.04 -1.43 4.39
C GLU A 22 20.30 -0.64 3.09
N TYR A 23 19.24 -0.14 2.47
CA TYR A 23 19.35 0.58 1.21
C TYR A 23 19.96 1.95 1.49
N THR A 24 21.28 2.00 1.56
CA THR A 24 21.99 3.26 1.37
C THR A 24 21.76 3.73 -0.06
N LYS A 25 21.80 5.05 -0.28
CA LYS A 25 21.77 5.68 -1.61
C LYS A 25 22.68 4.95 -2.60
N GLU A 26 23.88 4.59 -2.15
CA GLU A 26 24.88 3.87 -2.96
C GLU A 26 24.46 2.45 -3.33
N HIS A 27 23.71 1.75 -2.47
CA HIS A 27 23.20 0.42 -2.77
C HIS A 27 22.09 0.43 -3.82
N ILE A 28 21.14 1.38 -3.73
CA ILE A 28 20.09 1.55 -4.75
C ILE A 28 20.72 1.91 -6.09
N LEU A 29 21.61 2.91 -6.10
CA LEU A 29 22.30 3.36 -7.33
C LEU A 29 23.13 2.23 -7.96
N LYS A 30 23.81 1.40 -7.15
CA LYS A 30 24.64 0.29 -7.62
C LYS A 30 23.85 -0.95 -8.05
N LYS A 31 22.78 -1.31 -7.32
CA LYS A 31 21.94 -2.49 -7.58
C LYS A 31 21.06 -2.29 -8.80
N TYR A 32 20.46 -1.11 -8.95
CA TYR A 32 19.51 -0.81 -10.03
C TYR A 32 20.15 -0.08 -11.23
N LYS A 33 21.48 0.14 -11.21
CA LYS A 33 22.23 0.79 -12.30
C LYS A 33 21.64 2.14 -12.73
N VAL A 34 21.14 2.91 -11.77
CA VAL A 34 20.57 4.24 -12.04
C VAL A 34 21.71 5.15 -12.50
N SER A 35 21.68 5.60 -13.76
CA SER A 35 22.63 6.62 -14.23
C SER A 35 22.12 8.00 -13.81
N PHE A 36 23.03 8.94 -13.54
CA PHE A 36 22.70 10.33 -13.19
C PHE A 36 22.03 11.13 -14.32
N GLU A 37 21.69 10.48 -15.43
CA GLU A 37 21.05 11.08 -16.61
C GLU A 37 19.53 10.82 -16.66
N TRP A 38 18.98 10.09 -15.68
CA TRP A 38 17.54 9.76 -15.66
C TRP A 38 16.69 11.00 -15.36
N GLY A 39 15.75 11.28 -16.25
CA GLY A 39 14.67 12.25 -16.04
C GLY A 39 13.49 11.63 -15.28
N LEU A 40 12.46 12.45 -15.03
CA LEU A 40 11.24 12.02 -14.34
C LEU A 40 10.56 10.83 -15.04
N SER A 41 10.51 10.85 -16.38
CA SER A 41 9.91 9.80 -17.20
C SER A 41 10.60 8.45 -17.05
N ASP A 42 11.93 8.45 -16.88
CA ASP A 42 12.72 7.22 -16.76
C ASP A 42 12.45 6.54 -15.41
N ILE A 43 12.31 7.34 -14.34
CA ILE A 43 11.96 6.85 -13.00
C ILE A 43 10.55 6.24 -12.99
N ASP A 44 9.61 6.88 -13.66
CA ASP A 44 8.25 6.37 -13.80
C ASP A 44 8.23 5.08 -14.62
N GLN A 45 8.91 5.04 -15.77
CA GLN A 45 9.01 3.85 -16.60
C GLN A 45 9.67 2.69 -15.83
N TRP A 46 10.74 2.93 -15.09
CA TRP A 46 11.37 1.91 -14.26
C TRP A 46 10.39 1.30 -13.25
N ALA A 47 9.60 2.13 -12.57
CA ALA A 47 8.61 1.64 -11.60
C ALA A 47 7.53 0.79 -12.28
N ASP A 48 7.07 1.19 -13.48
CA ASP A 48 6.14 0.38 -14.28
C ASP A 48 6.73 -0.97 -14.65
N GLU A 49 7.98 -1.00 -15.13
CA GLU A 49 8.69 -2.23 -15.47
C GLU A 49 8.84 -3.16 -14.25
N GLN A 50 9.12 -2.62 -13.06
CA GLN A 50 9.20 -3.44 -11.85
C GLN A 50 7.85 -4.02 -11.43
N LEU A 51 6.76 -3.27 -11.57
CA LEU A 51 5.41 -3.75 -11.26
C LEU A 51 4.94 -4.81 -12.25
N LEU A 52 5.26 -4.65 -13.55
CA LEU A 52 5.00 -5.65 -14.58
C LEU A 52 5.81 -6.94 -14.34
N ALA A 53 7.09 -6.82 -13.99
CA ALA A 53 7.91 -7.98 -13.66
C ALA A 53 7.38 -8.73 -12.43
N LEU A 54 6.94 -8.01 -11.40
CA LEU A 54 6.30 -8.61 -10.22
C LEU A 54 5.03 -9.37 -10.59
N ARG A 55 4.18 -8.79 -11.46
CA ARG A 55 2.99 -9.47 -12.00
C ARG A 55 3.36 -10.77 -12.69
N ASP A 56 4.35 -10.71 -13.59
CA ASP A 56 4.72 -11.86 -14.41
C ASP A 56 5.33 -12.99 -13.55
N GLU A 57 6.21 -12.67 -12.59
CA GLU A 57 6.76 -13.64 -11.61
C GLU A 57 5.63 -14.36 -10.85
N MET A 58 4.60 -13.61 -10.46
CA MET A 58 3.46 -14.17 -9.75
C MET A 58 2.60 -15.11 -10.60
N LEU A 59 2.31 -14.72 -11.84
CA LEU A 59 1.54 -15.53 -12.78
C LEU A 59 2.29 -16.82 -13.12
N GLU A 60 3.60 -16.74 -13.29
CA GLU A 60 4.48 -17.90 -13.55
C GLU A 60 4.44 -18.93 -12.41
N VAL A 61 4.34 -18.49 -11.16
CA VAL A 61 4.22 -19.40 -10.02
C VAL A 61 2.77 -19.84 -9.74
N GLY A 62 1.80 -19.38 -10.52
CA GLY A 62 0.41 -19.83 -10.47
C GLY A 62 -0.47 -19.09 -9.46
N ILE A 63 -0.16 -17.83 -9.14
CA ILE A 63 -1.02 -16.97 -8.33
C ILE A 63 -2.12 -16.38 -9.23
N ASP A 64 -3.38 -16.50 -8.80
CA ASP A 64 -4.55 -15.99 -9.52
C ASP A 64 -4.65 -14.45 -9.45
N GLU A 65 -5.05 -13.81 -10.54
CA GLU A 65 -5.25 -12.35 -10.62
C GLU A 65 -6.34 -11.83 -9.67
N SER A 66 -7.29 -12.68 -9.23
CA SER A 66 -8.27 -12.33 -8.20
C SER A 66 -7.63 -11.98 -6.85
N LEU A 67 -6.50 -12.63 -6.49
CA LEU A 67 -5.74 -12.28 -5.30
C LEU A 67 -5.18 -10.85 -5.39
N LEU A 68 -4.95 -10.38 -6.61
CA LEU A 68 -4.33 -9.11 -6.95
C LEU A 68 -5.31 -7.96 -7.15
N PHE A 69 -6.59 -8.27 -7.38
CA PHE A 69 -7.58 -7.26 -7.73
C PHE A 69 -7.61 -6.06 -6.77
N PRO A 70 -7.56 -6.22 -5.43
CA PRO A 70 -7.52 -5.07 -4.52
C PRO A 70 -6.27 -4.20 -4.70
N LEU A 71 -5.13 -4.83 -4.97
CA LEU A 71 -3.84 -4.14 -5.14
C LEU A 71 -3.78 -3.42 -6.48
N TYR A 72 -4.26 -4.04 -7.56
CA TYR A 72 -4.30 -3.43 -8.89
C TYR A 72 -5.24 -2.24 -8.97
N SER A 73 -6.44 -2.33 -8.38
CA SER A 73 -7.40 -1.23 -8.38
C SER A 73 -6.82 0.02 -7.72
N LEU A 74 -5.99 -0.12 -6.69
CA LEU A 74 -5.29 0.99 -6.06
C LEU A 74 -4.07 1.47 -6.85
N PHE A 75 -3.17 0.59 -7.28
CA PHE A 75 -1.91 1.06 -7.86
C PHE A 75 -2.00 1.46 -9.33
N PHE A 76 -2.79 0.76 -10.15
CA PHE A 76 -2.79 0.96 -11.61
C PHE A 76 -3.92 1.87 -12.10
N SER A 77 -5.09 1.82 -11.48
CA SER A 77 -6.22 2.70 -11.86
C SER A 77 -6.00 4.15 -11.45
N LEU A 78 -5.28 4.40 -10.34
CA LEU A 78 -4.91 5.74 -9.89
C LEU A 78 -3.80 6.37 -10.76
N ARG A 79 -2.93 5.55 -11.36
CA ARG A 79 -1.78 6.01 -12.15
C ARG A 79 -2.14 6.42 -13.59
N ASN A 80 -3.16 5.80 -14.17
CA ASN A 80 -3.59 6.06 -15.55
C ASN A 80 -4.66 7.15 -15.70
N ASN A 81 -5.15 7.73 -14.60
CA ASN A 81 -6.16 8.79 -14.63
C ASN A 81 -5.61 10.08 -14.02
N GLU A 82 -5.23 11.03 -14.87
CA GLU A 82 -4.62 12.33 -14.50
C GLU A 82 -5.56 13.27 -13.70
N SER A 83 -6.81 12.89 -13.52
CA SER A 83 -7.71 13.45 -12.52
C SER A 83 -8.54 12.33 -11.93
N LEU A 84 -8.39 12.03 -10.64
CA LEU A 84 -9.31 11.16 -9.92
C LEU A 84 -10.69 11.82 -9.92
N SER A 85 -11.51 11.45 -10.90
CA SER A 85 -12.92 11.78 -10.85
C SER A 85 -13.54 10.99 -9.70
N GLU A 86 -14.51 11.58 -9.03
CA GLU A 86 -15.26 10.91 -7.96
C GLU A 86 -15.87 9.58 -8.43
N GLN A 87 -16.11 9.43 -9.74
CA GLN A 87 -16.59 8.20 -10.36
C GLN A 87 -15.54 7.07 -10.34
N ILE A 88 -14.26 7.36 -10.60
CA ILE A 88 -13.18 6.35 -10.55
C ILE A 88 -12.94 5.90 -9.12
N ASP A 89 -12.99 6.82 -8.15
CA ASP A 89 -12.91 6.47 -6.73
C ASP A 89 -14.05 5.52 -6.33
N GLN A 90 -15.29 5.78 -6.79
CA GLN A 90 -16.42 4.89 -6.51
C GLN A 90 -16.30 3.51 -7.18
N GLU A 91 -15.75 3.45 -8.39
CA GLU A 91 -15.48 2.18 -9.07
C GLU A 91 -14.40 1.37 -8.36
N ILE A 92 -13.34 2.02 -7.88
CA ILE A 92 -12.29 1.39 -7.06
C ILE A 92 -12.87 0.90 -5.73
N LEU A 93 -13.68 1.71 -5.04
CA LEU A 93 -14.30 1.31 -3.77
C LEU A 93 -15.29 0.14 -3.96
N SER A 94 -16.09 0.16 -5.02
CA SER A 94 -17.02 -0.93 -5.37
C SER A 94 -16.32 -2.22 -5.77
N ALA A 95 -15.18 -2.09 -6.44
CA ALA A 95 -14.29 -3.21 -6.76
C ALA A 95 -13.72 -3.82 -5.47
N LEU A 96 -13.16 -2.98 -4.61
CA LEU A 96 -12.58 -3.39 -3.33
C LEU A 96 -13.61 -4.07 -2.41
N ASP A 97 -14.85 -3.60 -2.36
CA ASP A 97 -15.91 -4.15 -1.51
C ASP A 97 -16.30 -5.60 -1.84
N LYS A 98 -16.06 -6.04 -3.09
CA LYS A 98 -16.44 -7.37 -3.59
C LYS A 98 -15.31 -8.38 -3.55
N SER A 99 -14.16 -8.02 -2.97
CA SER A 99 -12.89 -8.70 -3.24
C SER A 99 -12.32 -9.53 -2.09
N TYR A 100 -13.08 -9.75 -1.00
CA TYR A 100 -12.55 -10.44 0.19
C TYR A 100 -12.77 -11.94 0.15
N ASP A 101 -11.75 -12.68 -0.29
CA ASP A 101 -11.70 -14.12 -0.10
C ASP A 101 -10.77 -14.51 1.07
N TYR A 102 -9.91 -13.58 1.52
CA TYR A 102 -8.87 -13.83 2.52
C TYR A 102 -8.77 -12.71 3.57
N GLU A 103 -8.35 -13.07 4.79
CA GLU A 103 -8.27 -12.16 5.94
C GLU A 103 -7.33 -10.96 5.67
N ALA A 104 -6.18 -11.19 5.05
CA ALA A 104 -5.23 -10.13 4.72
C ALA A 104 -5.81 -9.13 3.71
N GLN A 105 -6.62 -9.60 2.75
CA GLN A 105 -7.33 -8.72 1.82
C GLN A 105 -8.40 -7.89 2.54
N GLU A 106 -9.19 -8.53 3.41
CA GLU A 106 -10.22 -7.85 4.19
C GLU A 106 -9.60 -6.73 5.05
N VAL A 107 -8.51 -7.02 5.76
CA VAL A 107 -7.80 -6.02 6.57
C VAL A 107 -7.27 -4.89 5.68
N PHE A 108 -6.60 -5.23 4.58
CA PHE A 108 -6.05 -4.23 3.65
C PHE A 108 -7.12 -3.27 3.13
N VAL A 109 -8.28 -3.79 2.76
CA VAL A 109 -9.33 -2.96 2.20
C VAL A 109 -10.10 -2.19 3.26
N LYS A 110 -10.41 -2.78 4.42
CA LYS A 110 -11.04 -2.03 5.52
C LYS A 110 -10.18 -0.83 5.93
N LEU A 111 -8.86 -1.04 6.07
CA LEU A 111 -7.92 0.06 6.32
C LEU A 111 -7.90 1.09 5.18
N THR A 112 -8.05 0.65 3.93
CA THR A 112 -8.16 1.55 2.79
C THR A 112 -9.43 2.39 2.87
N PHE A 113 -10.59 1.80 3.14
CA PHE A 113 -11.85 2.53 3.30
C PHE A 113 -11.80 3.54 4.43
N ASP A 114 -11.22 3.17 5.56
CA ASP A 114 -11.04 4.08 6.69
C ASP A 114 -10.13 5.25 6.32
N MET A 115 -9.03 5.00 5.60
CA MET A 115 -8.14 6.04 5.10
C MET A 115 -8.87 7.01 4.15
N TYR A 116 -9.60 6.51 3.15
CA TYR A 116 -10.37 7.34 2.22
C TYR A 116 -11.43 8.18 2.95
N ARG A 117 -12.16 7.58 3.91
CA ARG A 117 -13.19 8.28 4.68
C ARG A 117 -12.58 9.36 5.58
N LEU A 118 -11.48 9.07 6.26
CA LEU A 118 -10.77 10.05 7.09
C LEU A 118 -10.23 11.21 6.24
N GLU A 119 -9.65 10.94 5.07
CA GLU A 119 -9.15 11.99 4.17
C GLU A 119 -10.26 12.90 3.65
N LYS A 120 -11.39 12.33 3.18
CA LYS A 120 -12.56 13.13 2.78
C LYS A 120 -13.11 13.92 3.97
N TYR A 121 -13.21 13.31 5.15
CA TYR A 121 -13.69 13.98 6.35
C TYR A 121 -12.79 15.16 6.75
N ILE A 122 -11.47 14.99 6.69
CA ILE A 122 -10.48 16.03 6.94
C ILE A 122 -10.60 17.19 5.96
N ARG A 123 -10.76 16.88 4.67
CA ARG A 123 -10.77 17.88 3.61
C ARG A 123 -12.07 18.66 3.54
N PHE A 124 -13.21 18.00 3.79
CA PHE A 124 -14.53 18.56 3.53
C PHE A 124 -15.40 18.72 4.78
N ASN A 125 -14.95 18.21 5.94
CA ASN A 125 -15.71 18.16 7.19
C ASN A 125 -17.10 17.51 7.01
N LYS A 126 -17.15 16.47 6.17
CA LYS A 126 -18.36 15.70 5.82
C LYS A 126 -18.03 14.22 5.78
N VAL A 127 -18.96 13.41 6.28
CA VAL A 127 -18.87 11.96 6.18
C VAL A 127 -19.46 11.55 4.84
N ASP A 128 -18.65 10.88 4.02
CA ASP A 128 -19.12 10.28 2.79
C ASP A 128 -19.72 8.91 3.08
N GLU A 129 -21.05 8.83 3.05
CA GLU A 129 -21.81 7.59 3.29
C GLU A 129 -21.76 6.63 2.09
N GLN A 130 -21.21 7.06 0.94
CA GLN A 130 -21.04 6.18 -0.23
C GLN A 130 -19.80 5.29 -0.12
N ILE A 131 -18.82 5.66 0.70
CA ILE A 131 -17.66 4.82 0.97
C ILE A 131 -18.13 3.63 1.83
N PRO A 132 -17.83 2.36 1.47
CA PRO A 132 -18.19 1.21 2.29
C PRO A 132 -17.47 1.21 3.64
N GLU A 133 -18.07 0.64 4.69
CA GLU A 133 -17.50 0.69 6.05
C GLU A 133 -16.22 -0.12 6.16
N GLY A 134 -15.21 0.48 6.80
CA GLY A 134 -14.00 -0.22 7.19
C GLY A 134 -14.14 -0.70 8.62
N TYR A 135 -13.13 -0.43 9.44
CA TYR A 135 -13.23 -0.56 10.88
C TYR A 135 -13.78 0.68 11.59
N LEU A 136 -13.76 1.84 10.93
CA LEU A 136 -14.45 3.04 11.39
C LEU A 136 -15.85 3.09 10.79
N SER A 137 -16.84 3.00 11.66
CA SER A 137 -18.25 3.10 11.28
C SER A 137 -18.63 4.55 10.97
N ILE A 138 -19.70 4.76 10.21
CA ILE A 138 -20.26 6.12 9.99
C ILE A 138 -20.66 6.78 11.32
N ASP A 139 -21.11 5.99 12.29
CA ASP A 139 -21.52 6.46 13.60
C ASP A 139 -20.34 7.01 14.42
N ASP A 140 -19.13 6.47 14.26
CA ASP A 140 -17.93 7.02 14.90
C ASP A 140 -17.71 8.47 14.47
N PHE A 141 -17.85 8.76 13.18
CA PHE A 141 -17.70 10.12 12.66
C PHE A 141 -18.80 11.06 13.16
N LYS A 142 -20.05 10.59 13.19
CA LYS A 142 -21.21 11.37 13.66
C LYS A 142 -21.13 11.66 15.15
N PHE A 143 -20.64 10.71 15.94
CA PHE A 143 -20.54 10.79 17.40
C PHE A 143 -19.35 11.65 17.85
N TYR A 144 -18.14 11.33 17.38
CA TYR A 144 -16.91 11.98 17.86
C TYR A 144 -16.66 13.35 17.22
N LYS A 145 -17.11 13.57 15.97
CA LYS A 145 -17.01 14.83 15.21
C LYS A 145 -15.60 15.44 15.11
N SER A 146 -14.57 14.65 15.40
CA SER A 146 -13.17 15.05 15.46
C SER A 146 -12.33 13.84 15.11
N VAL A 147 -11.42 14.01 14.16
CA VAL A 147 -10.51 12.95 13.70
C VAL A 147 -9.72 12.37 14.85
N ASP A 148 -9.09 13.22 15.66
CA ASP A 148 -8.32 12.78 16.83
C ASP A 148 -9.17 11.91 17.77
N LYS A 149 -10.43 12.30 18.03
CA LYS A 149 -11.33 11.50 18.87
C LYS A 149 -11.75 10.19 18.22
N ILE A 150 -12.03 10.16 16.92
CA ILE A 150 -12.34 8.93 16.19
C ILE A 150 -11.16 7.95 16.31
N LEU A 151 -9.95 8.46 16.10
CA LEU A 151 -8.73 7.64 16.12
C LEU A 151 -8.38 7.17 17.53
N LEU A 152 -8.56 8.01 18.54
CA LEU A 152 -8.35 7.65 19.95
C LEU A 152 -9.36 6.62 20.48
N ASN A 153 -10.51 6.45 19.83
CA ASN A 153 -11.55 5.50 20.27
C ASN A 153 -11.75 4.33 19.29
N SER A 154 -10.81 4.13 18.37
CA SER A 154 -10.82 3.02 17.43
C SER A 154 -9.64 2.07 17.66
N LEU A 155 -9.53 1.01 16.87
CA LEU A 155 -8.41 0.06 16.94
C LEU A 155 -7.03 0.69 16.63
N TYR A 156 -7.01 1.93 16.18
CA TYR A 156 -5.79 2.69 15.92
C TYR A 156 -5.19 3.29 17.20
N HIS A 157 -5.99 3.37 18.27
CA HIS A 157 -5.56 3.88 19.56
C HIS A 157 -4.43 3.02 20.13
N GLY A 158 -3.21 3.59 20.15
CA GLY A 158 -2.00 2.93 20.68
C GLY A 158 -1.08 2.33 19.62
N ARG A 159 -1.52 2.16 18.37
CA ARG A 159 -0.63 1.76 17.26
C ARG A 159 -0.01 2.96 16.54
N VAL A 160 -0.52 4.16 16.80
CA VAL A 160 0.03 5.40 16.27
C VAL A 160 0.18 6.43 17.38
N SER A 161 1.38 6.49 17.97
CA SER A 161 1.76 7.65 18.80
C SER A 161 1.85 8.89 17.91
N ASP A 162 1.33 10.03 18.37
CA ASP A 162 1.40 11.34 17.70
C ASP A 162 0.57 11.49 16.40
N LEU A 163 -0.55 10.76 16.28
CA LEU A 163 -1.44 10.92 15.12
C LEU A 163 -2.15 12.29 15.13
N THR A 164 -1.94 13.08 14.08
CA THR A 164 -2.58 14.37 13.82
C THR A 164 -3.27 14.36 12.44
N GLN A 165 -4.16 15.33 12.21
CA GLN A 165 -4.74 15.57 10.89
C GLN A 165 -3.68 15.70 9.77
N GLU A 166 -2.49 16.21 10.09
CA GLU A 166 -1.40 16.44 9.13
C GLU A 166 -0.63 15.17 8.77
N ASN A 167 -0.65 14.14 9.62
CA ASN A 167 0.10 12.90 9.41
C ASN A 167 -0.77 11.64 9.30
N VAL A 168 -2.11 11.76 9.40
CA VAL A 168 -3.03 10.61 9.39
C VAL A 168 -2.80 9.66 8.22
N ARG A 169 -2.57 10.18 7.00
CA ARG A 169 -2.34 9.35 5.82
C ARG A 169 -1.07 8.53 5.97
N ALA A 170 0.03 9.18 6.34
CA ALA A 170 1.32 8.54 6.56
C ALA A 170 1.23 7.46 7.66
N LYS A 171 0.50 7.76 8.74
CA LYS A 171 0.33 6.83 9.85
C LYS A 171 -0.60 5.65 9.57
N LEU A 172 -1.65 5.83 8.78
CA LEU A 172 -2.49 4.73 8.31
C LEU A 172 -1.78 3.85 7.28
N LEU A 173 -0.93 4.45 6.44
CA LEU A 173 -0.01 3.72 5.56
C LEU A 173 0.98 2.86 6.37
N GLU A 174 1.61 3.44 7.39
CA GLU A 174 2.51 2.75 8.31
C GLU A 174 1.80 1.57 8.99
N LEU A 175 0.61 1.81 9.56
CA LEU A 175 -0.18 0.79 10.20
C LEU A 175 -0.57 -0.35 9.25
N ARG A 176 -1.00 -0.03 8.03
CA ARG A 176 -1.31 -1.03 7.01
C ARG A 176 -0.07 -1.85 6.66
N HIS A 177 1.09 -1.22 6.54
CA HIS A 177 2.36 -1.92 6.31
C HIS A 177 2.70 -2.87 7.46
N GLU A 178 2.52 -2.45 8.72
CA GLU A 178 2.71 -3.30 9.89
C GLU A 178 1.81 -4.54 9.87
N PHE A 179 0.50 -4.36 9.64
CA PHE A 179 -0.43 -5.49 9.53
C PHE A 179 -0.01 -6.46 8.44
N MET A 180 0.37 -5.97 7.26
CA MET A 180 0.80 -6.84 6.17
C MET A 180 2.07 -7.61 6.55
N ARG A 181 3.03 -7.00 7.25
CA ARG A 181 4.21 -7.73 7.77
C ARG A 181 3.85 -8.85 8.73
N GLU A 182 2.80 -8.69 9.55
CA GLU A 182 2.33 -9.76 10.44
C GLU A 182 1.79 -10.96 9.63
N TYR A 183 1.07 -10.72 8.54
CA TYR A 183 0.52 -11.78 7.68
C TYR A 183 1.56 -12.56 6.87
N VAL A 184 2.76 -12.00 6.62
CA VAL A 184 3.86 -12.70 5.92
C VAL A 184 4.25 -14.00 6.62
N TRP A 185 4.24 -14.01 7.95
CA TRP A 185 4.66 -15.16 8.77
C TRP A 185 3.49 -16.02 9.24
N GLY A 186 2.29 -15.76 8.72
CA GLY A 186 1.08 -16.51 9.02
C GLY A 186 1.13 -17.96 8.52
N LEU A 187 0.19 -18.77 9.02
CA LEU A 187 0.03 -20.16 8.60
C LEU A 187 -0.75 -20.30 7.28
N ASP A 188 -1.51 -19.27 6.90
CA ASP A 188 -2.30 -19.26 5.66
C ASP A 188 -1.48 -18.72 4.48
N ALA A 189 -1.33 -19.56 3.46
CA ALA A 189 -0.50 -19.26 2.31
C ALA A 189 -1.02 -18.08 1.47
N HIS A 190 -2.32 -17.93 1.33
CA HIS A 190 -2.90 -16.86 0.50
C HIS A 190 -2.75 -15.50 1.19
N ASN A 191 -2.96 -15.45 2.51
CA ASN A 191 -2.68 -14.27 3.32
C ASN A 191 -1.21 -13.85 3.23
N SER A 192 -0.28 -14.80 3.36
CA SER A 192 1.15 -14.51 3.27
C SER A 192 1.58 -14.06 1.88
N ILE A 193 1.05 -14.70 0.83
CA ILE A 193 1.32 -14.30 -0.56
C ILE A 193 0.79 -12.89 -0.80
N PHE A 194 -0.48 -12.61 -0.47
CA PHE A 194 -1.08 -11.28 -0.62
C PHE A 194 -0.25 -10.20 0.08
N ALA A 195 0.12 -10.44 1.34
CA ALA A 195 0.94 -9.54 2.13
C ALA A 195 2.32 -9.30 1.50
N LEU A 196 2.99 -10.35 1.01
CA LEU A 196 4.29 -10.21 0.33
C LEU A 196 4.20 -9.34 -0.91
N ILE A 197 3.15 -9.52 -1.72
CA ILE A 197 2.95 -8.73 -2.93
C ILE A 197 2.71 -7.27 -2.58
N TYR A 198 1.83 -6.99 -1.61
CA TYR A 198 1.60 -5.64 -1.12
C TYR A 198 2.92 -4.98 -0.68
N LEU A 199 3.72 -5.67 0.13
CA LEU A 199 4.98 -5.12 0.64
C LEU A 199 5.96 -4.82 -0.51
N ARG A 200 6.02 -5.68 -1.53
CA ARG A 200 6.83 -5.47 -2.73
C ARG A 200 6.37 -4.24 -3.53
N MET A 201 5.07 -4.01 -3.65
CA MET A 201 4.54 -2.83 -4.33
C MET A 201 4.86 -1.54 -3.59
N VAL A 202 4.70 -1.53 -2.25
CA VAL A 202 5.09 -0.40 -1.40
C VAL A 202 6.58 -0.10 -1.52
N GLU A 203 7.42 -1.13 -1.60
CA GLU A 203 8.85 -0.94 -1.76
C GLU A 203 9.20 -0.29 -3.11
N ILE A 204 8.57 -0.72 -4.21
CA ILE A 204 8.75 -0.09 -5.53
C ILE A 204 8.36 1.41 -5.47
N GLU A 205 7.22 1.74 -4.86
CA GLU A 205 6.76 3.12 -4.67
C GLU A 205 7.74 3.96 -3.83
N ASN A 206 8.28 3.38 -2.75
CA ASN A 206 9.26 4.04 -1.90
C ASN A 206 10.57 4.31 -2.64
N ILE A 207 11.07 3.34 -3.41
CA ILE A 207 12.28 3.51 -4.23
C ILE A 207 12.03 4.57 -5.31
N GLN A 208 10.87 4.55 -5.98
CA GLN A 208 10.48 5.57 -6.97
C GLN A 208 10.46 6.97 -6.34
N SER A 209 9.82 7.11 -5.18
CA SER A 209 9.75 8.37 -4.42
C SER A 209 11.15 8.86 -4.04
N PHE A 210 12.02 7.95 -3.62
CA PHE A 210 13.42 8.25 -3.31
C PHE A 210 14.18 8.76 -4.54
N MET A 211 14.05 8.10 -5.69
CA MET A 211 14.70 8.53 -6.93
C MET A 211 14.21 9.93 -7.34
N LYS A 212 12.90 10.19 -7.26
CA LYS A 212 12.31 11.51 -7.56
C LYS A 212 12.84 12.59 -6.64
N ALA A 213 12.88 12.35 -5.32
CA ALA A 213 13.40 13.32 -4.37
C ALA A 213 14.88 13.66 -4.63
N ASN A 214 15.69 12.65 -4.98
CA ASN A 214 17.09 12.89 -5.36
C ASN A 214 17.20 13.71 -6.65
N LEU A 215 16.36 13.44 -7.66
CA LEU A 215 16.34 14.20 -8.92
C LEU A 215 16.07 15.68 -8.68
N TYR A 216 15.14 16.00 -7.78
CA TYR A 216 14.78 17.38 -7.45
C TYR A 216 15.64 18.03 -6.36
N GLY A 217 16.61 17.30 -5.79
CA GLY A 217 17.45 17.81 -4.71
C GLY A 217 16.71 18.05 -3.39
N PHE A 218 15.59 17.37 -3.17
CA PHE A 218 14.87 17.43 -1.91
C PHE A 218 15.49 16.47 -0.88
N GLU A 219 15.72 16.96 0.34
CA GLU A 219 15.95 16.09 1.49
C GLU A 219 14.61 15.44 1.89
N LEU A 220 14.53 14.12 1.81
CA LEU A 220 13.40 13.37 2.36
C LEU A 220 13.40 13.54 3.87
N ARG A 221 12.41 14.26 4.41
CA ARG A 221 12.36 14.57 5.85
C ARG A 221 11.90 13.42 6.73
N GLU A 222 11.27 12.37 6.20
CA GLU A 222 10.93 11.14 6.92
C GLU A 222 10.23 10.16 5.94
N GLY A 223 10.40 8.84 6.15
CA GLY A 223 9.51 7.81 5.59
C GLY A 223 9.92 7.15 4.27
N ILE A 224 11.15 6.61 4.17
CA ILE A 224 11.35 5.44 3.31
C ILE A 224 11.03 4.23 4.21
N TYR A 225 9.86 3.61 4.02
CA TYR A 225 9.54 2.37 4.72
C TYR A 225 10.26 1.22 4.00
N VAL A 226 11.48 0.92 4.43
CA VAL A 226 12.22 -0.31 4.07
C VAL A 226 11.90 -1.40 5.08
#